data_AF-A0AAN8PPJ4-F1
#
_entry.id   AF-A0AAN8PPJ4-F1
#
_cell.length_a   1.000
_cell.length_b   1.000
_cell.length_c   1.000
_cell.angle_alpha   90.00
_cell.angle_beta   90.00
_cell.angle_gamma   90.00
#
_symmetry.space_group_name_H-M   'P 1'
#
loop_
_entity.id
_entity.type
_entity.pdbx_description
1 polymer ?
#
loop_
_entity_poly.entity_id
_entity_poly.type
_entity_poly.pdbx_seq_one_letter_code
_entity_poly.pdbx_strand_id
1 'polypeptide(L)'
;MSRIFLLVLFLTGCSAQKIDFTKICSYVNRIDCGGFLKSVICATNSKTYDTECAFAKAHCNDTDLHIAHYGDCIPDKTPIATVHGTTASYLFFCRNLKHSHCGTDVEVVCGSDGITYNNLCLFEKARCSQRDLIVAKYDRC
;
A
#
# COMPACT_ATOMS: atom_id res chain seq x y z
N MET A 1 45.03 -29.30 -14.49
CA MET A 1 44.20 -29.22 -13.28
C MET A 1 44.04 -27.76 -12.91
N SER A 2 42.90 -27.14 -12.65
CA SER A 2 41.53 -27.28 -13.13
C SER A 2 40.96 -25.87 -13.00
N ARG A 3 40.40 -25.31 -14.08
CA ARG A 3 39.72 -24.01 -14.05
C ARG A 3 38.38 -24.20 -13.34
N ILE A 4 38.20 -23.60 -12.16
CA ILE A 4 36.89 -23.38 -11.58
C ILE A 4 36.85 -21.94 -11.09
N PHE A 5 36.57 -21.02 -12.01
CA PHE A 5 35.92 -19.77 -11.65
C PHE A 5 34.47 -20.12 -11.32
N LEU A 6 34.13 -20.20 -10.03
CA LEU A 6 32.75 -20.18 -9.60
C LEU A 6 32.19 -18.81 -9.93
N LEU A 7 31.57 -18.71 -11.12
CA LEU A 7 30.62 -17.66 -11.46
C LEU A 7 29.44 -17.82 -10.50
N VAL A 8 29.52 -17.16 -9.34
CA VAL A 8 28.33 -16.80 -8.60
C VAL A 8 27.66 -15.70 -9.42
N LEU A 9 26.85 -16.13 -10.39
CA LEU A 9 25.76 -15.32 -10.91
C LEU A 9 24.89 -15.00 -9.70
N PHE A 10 25.18 -13.87 -9.04
CA PHE A 10 24.16 -13.18 -8.29
C PHE A 10 23.08 -12.89 -9.32
N LEU A 11 22.06 -13.75 -9.35
CA LEU A 11 20.74 -13.41 -9.85
C LEU A 11 20.46 -12.07 -9.18
N THR A 12 20.62 -10.99 -9.94
CA THR A 12 20.27 -9.65 -9.48
C THR A 12 18.83 -9.79 -9.04
N GLY A 13 18.63 -9.85 -7.72
CA GLY A 13 17.32 -10.01 -7.14
C GLY A 13 16.43 -9.00 -7.83
N CYS A 14 15.27 -9.47 -8.32
CA CYS A 14 14.25 -8.57 -8.83
C CYS A 14 14.06 -7.51 -7.75
N SER A 15 14.59 -6.31 -7.98
CA SER A 15 14.47 -5.21 -7.04
C SER A 15 13.02 -4.78 -7.17
N ALA A 16 12.13 -5.49 -6.48
CA ALA A 16 10.75 -5.09 -6.32
C ALA A 16 10.82 -3.76 -5.56
N GLN A 17 10.87 -2.66 -6.31
CA GLN A 17 10.90 -1.32 -5.76
C GLN A 17 9.65 -1.17 -4.92
N LYS A 18 9.87 -1.19 -3.60
CA LYS A 18 8.80 -1.21 -2.60
C LYS A 18 7.96 0.05 -2.78
N ILE A 19 6.65 -0.13 -2.90
CA ILE A 19 5.67 0.96 -2.88
C ILE A 19 6.00 1.87 -1.70
N ASP A 20 6.15 3.17 -1.95
CA ASP A 20 6.38 4.16 -0.88
C ASP A 20 5.16 4.24 0.03
N PHE A 21 5.23 3.48 1.11
CA PHE A 21 4.14 3.31 2.06
C PHE A 21 3.87 4.59 2.87
N THR A 22 4.83 5.51 2.92
CA THR A 22 4.72 6.81 3.61
C THR A 22 3.61 7.66 3.00
N LYS A 23 3.49 7.68 1.67
CA LYS A 23 2.44 8.44 0.96
C LYS A 23 1.06 7.88 1.23
N ILE A 24 0.94 6.55 1.25
CA ILE A 24 -0.31 5.85 1.59
C ILE A 24 -0.74 6.27 3.00
N CYS A 25 0.16 6.20 3.97
CA CYS A 25 -0.15 6.58 5.35
C CYS A 25 -0.45 8.07 5.52
N SER A 26 0.22 8.94 4.78
CA SER A 26 -0.08 10.38 4.76
C SER A 26 -1.51 10.66 4.29
N TYR A 27 -2.02 9.89 3.34
CA TYR A 27 -3.41 9.96 2.88
C TYR A 27 -4.38 9.34 3.89
N VAL A 28 -4.12 8.11 4.34
CA VAL A 28 -4.96 7.37 5.29
C VAL A 28 -5.19 8.15 6.58
N ASN A 29 -4.15 8.79 7.11
CA ASN A 29 -4.24 9.56 8.35
C ASN A 29 -5.12 10.81 8.24
N ARG A 30 -5.33 11.35 7.04
CA ARG A 30 -6.20 12.52 6.79
C ARG A 30 -7.67 12.16 6.57
N ILE A 31 -7.99 10.88 6.34
CA ILE A 31 -9.37 10.45 6.12
C ILE A 31 -10.15 10.49 7.44
N ASP A 32 -11.36 11.03 7.42
CA ASP A 32 -12.31 10.85 8.51
C ASP A 32 -12.95 9.46 8.44
N CYS A 33 -12.78 8.66 9.49
CA CYS A 33 -13.32 7.30 9.52
C CYS A 33 -14.81 7.23 9.92
N GLY A 34 -15.43 8.34 10.34
CA GLY A 34 -16.81 8.36 10.85
C GLY A 34 -17.89 8.00 9.83
N GLY A 35 -17.63 8.19 8.54
CA GLY A 35 -18.58 7.92 7.45
C GLY A 35 -18.53 6.50 6.86
N PHE A 36 -17.62 5.64 7.32
CA PHE A 36 -17.46 4.30 6.75
C PHE A 36 -18.43 3.29 7.36
N LEU A 37 -18.93 2.38 6.53
CA LEU A 37 -19.70 1.23 6.99
C LEU A 37 -18.82 0.35 7.89
N LYS A 38 -19.46 -0.28 8.90
CA LYS A 38 -18.77 -1.21 9.78
C LYS A 38 -18.22 -2.38 8.98
N SER A 39 -16.93 -2.61 9.13
CA SER A 39 -16.19 -3.75 8.60
C SER A 39 -15.28 -4.22 9.73
N VAL A 40 -15.82 -5.09 10.58
CA VAL A 40 -15.15 -5.53 11.80
C VAL A 40 -13.94 -6.39 11.44
N ILE A 41 -12.78 -6.08 12.01
CA ILE A 41 -11.50 -6.73 11.73
C ILE A 41 -10.83 -7.09 13.05
N CYS A 42 -10.42 -8.34 13.19
CA CYS A 42 -9.48 -8.75 14.23
C CYS A 42 -8.05 -8.64 13.69
N ALA A 43 -7.21 -7.86 14.37
CA ALA A 43 -5.82 -7.69 14.01
C ALA A 43 -4.87 -8.57 14.85
N THR A 44 -3.60 -8.62 14.45
CA THR A 44 -2.57 -9.44 15.12
C THR A 44 -2.24 -9.02 16.55
N ASN A 45 -2.60 -7.80 16.94
CA ASN A 45 -2.46 -7.29 18.32
C ASN A 45 -3.67 -7.61 19.22
N SER A 46 -4.51 -8.55 18.81
CA SER A 46 -5.75 -8.95 19.52
C SER A 46 -6.77 -7.82 19.70
N LYS A 47 -6.65 -6.72 18.93
CA LYS A 47 -7.60 -5.62 18.93
C LYS A 47 -8.57 -5.76 17.76
N THR A 48 -9.86 -5.56 18.06
CA THR A 48 -10.90 -5.40 17.05
C THR A 48 -10.95 -3.95 16.55
N TYR A 49 -11.03 -3.78 15.23
CA TYR A 49 -11.24 -2.50 14.57
C TYR A 49 -12.61 -2.50 13.87
N ASP A 50 -13.43 -1.49 14.15
CA ASP A 50 -14.80 -1.38 13.60
C ASP A 50 -14.85 -1.13 12.08
N THR A 51 -13.76 -0.60 11.50
CA THR A 51 -13.68 -0.25 10.08
C THR A 51 -12.29 -0.53 9.51
N GLU A 52 -12.22 -0.75 8.19
CA GLU A 52 -10.97 -0.82 7.44
C GLU A 52 -10.16 0.48 7.56
N CYS A 53 -10.84 1.64 7.65
CA CYS A 53 -10.19 2.92 7.88
C CYS A 53 -9.44 2.95 9.21
N ALA A 54 -10.09 2.50 10.29
CA ALA A 54 -9.49 2.44 11.62
C ALA A 54 -8.31 1.46 11.66
N PHE A 55 -8.44 0.30 11.02
CA PHE A 55 -7.33 -0.65 10.87
C PHE A 55 -6.17 -0.03 10.09
N ALA A 56 -6.45 0.60 8.93
CA ALA A 56 -5.41 1.17 8.08
C ALA A 56 -4.61 2.28 8.78
N LYS A 57 -5.29 3.14 9.56
CA LYS A 57 -4.62 4.14 10.42
C LYS A 57 -3.74 3.50 11.48
N ALA A 58 -4.23 2.43 12.13
CA ALA A 58 -3.44 1.74 13.14
C ALA A 58 -2.21 1.06 12.55
N HIS A 59 -2.33 0.44 11.38
CA HIS A 59 -1.19 -0.14 10.68
C HIS A 59 -0.18 0.94 10.22
N CYS A 60 -0.64 2.16 9.92
CA CYS A 60 0.26 3.29 9.65
C CYS A 60 1.05 3.75 10.87
N ASN A 61 0.58 3.44 12.08
CA ASN A 61 1.32 3.67 13.33
C ASN A 61 2.19 2.48 13.73
N ASP A 62 1.78 1.27 13.35
CA ASP A 62 2.47 0.00 13.62
C ASP A 62 2.51 -0.86 12.34
N THR A 63 3.63 -0.83 11.64
CA THR A 63 3.79 -1.51 10.35
C THR A 63 3.83 -3.04 10.47
N ASP A 64 3.99 -3.59 11.67
CA ASP A 64 3.94 -5.02 11.93
C ASP A 64 2.51 -5.49 12.28
N LEU A 65 1.56 -4.55 12.39
CA LEU A 65 0.14 -4.86 12.56
C LEU A 65 -0.44 -5.44 11.27
N HIS A 66 -1.05 -6.62 11.35
CA HIS A 66 -1.64 -7.32 10.22
C HIS A 66 -3.07 -7.74 10.55
N ILE A 67 -3.86 -8.07 9.53
CA ILE A 67 -5.19 -8.63 9.74
C ILE A 67 -5.02 -10.11 10.03
N ALA A 68 -5.66 -10.57 11.11
CA ALA A 68 -5.76 -11.99 11.42
C ALA A 68 -7.00 -12.60 10.77
N HIS A 69 -8.16 -11.95 10.91
CA HIS A 69 -9.38 -12.32 10.18
C HIS A 69 -10.40 -11.17 10.21
N TYR A 70 -11.44 -11.27 9.38
CA TYR A 70 -12.62 -10.41 9.47
C TYR A 70 -13.55 -10.91 10.59
N GLY A 71 -14.24 -9.99 11.25
CA GLY A 71 -15.02 -10.21 12.48
C GLY A 71 -14.26 -9.84 13.75
N ASP A 72 -14.95 -9.91 14.89
CA ASP A 72 -14.39 -9.61 16.21
C ASP A 72 -13.28 -10.58 16.60
N CYS A 73 -12.29 -10.12 17.37
CA CYS A 73 -11.32 -11.02 17.97
C CYS A 73 -12.00 -12.01 18.93
N ILE A 74 -11.60 -13.28 18.82
CA ILE A 74 -12.09 -14.35 19.68
C ILE A 74 -11.23 -14.39 20.96
N PRO A 75 -11.83 -14.33 22.16
CA PRO A 75 -11.09 -14.52 23.41
C PRO A 75 -10.30 -15.83 23.42
N ASP A 76 -9.12 -15.82 24.05
CA ASP A 76 -8.22 -16.98 24.22
C ASP A 76 -7.68 -17.62 22.93
N LYS A 77 -7.95 -17.02 21.76
CA LYS A 77 -7.35 -17.41 20.49
C LYS A 77 -6.23 -16.44 20.12
N THR A 78 -5.02 -16.97 19.89
CA THR A 78 -3.91 -16.16 19.37
C THR A 78 -4.17 -15.78 17.91
N PRO A 79 -4.19 -14.48 17.56
CA PRO A 79 -4.38 -14.06 16.19
C PRO A 79 -3.17 -14.45 15.32
N ILE A 80 -3.42 -15.05 14.16
CA ILE A 80 -2.40 -15.39 13.16
C ILE A 80 -2.61 -14.49 11.95
N ALA A 81 -1.56 -13.83 11.47
CA ALA A 81 -1.64 -12.97 10.29
C ALA A 81 -2.10 -13.76 9.05
N THR A 82 -3.18 -13.30 8.42
CA THR A 82 -3.68 -13.86 7.14
C THR A 82 -3.62 -12.86 6.00
N VAL A 83 -3.67 -11.56 6.29
CA VAL A 83 -3.50 -10.50 5.31
C VAL A 83 -2.50 -9.47 5.81
N HIS A 84 -1.48 -9.21 5.00
CA HIS A 84 -0.46 -8.21 5.32
C HIS A 84 -1.09 -6.82 5.42
N GLY A 85 -0.78 -6.10 6.50
CA GLY A 85 -1.36 -4.79 6.79
C GLY A 85 -1.14 -3.79 5.65
N THR A 86 0.04 -3.82 4.99
CA THR A 86 0.29 -2.90 3.87
C THR A 86 -0.60 -3.18 2.67
N THR A 87 -1.00 -4.44 2.45
CA THR A 87 -1.93 -4.79 1.37
C THR A 87 -3.32 -4.29 1.69
N ALA A 88 -3.80 -4.49 2.93
CA ALA A 88 -5.09 -3.99 3.36
C ALA A 88 -5.16 -2.45 3.28
N SER A 89 -4.16 -1.74 3.81
CA SER A 89 -4.08 -0.28 3.77
C SER A 89 -3.95 0.26 2.35
N TYR A 90 -3.21 -0.41 1.47
CA TYR A 90 -3.11 -0.03 0.05
C TYR A 90 -4.45 -0.20 -0.68
N LEU A 91 -5.18 -1.29 -0.44
CA LEU A 91 -6.51 -1.50 -1.03
C LEU A 91 -7.51 -0.45 -0.54
N PHE A 92 -7.47 -0.12 0.76
CA PHE A 92 -8.26 0.98 1.31
C PHE A 92 -7.91 2.31 0.65
N PHE A 93 -6.62 2.64 0.53
CA PHE A 93 -6.15 3.83 -0.18
C PHE A 93 -6.69 3.89 -1.61
N CYS A 94 -6.56 2.82 -2.39
CA CYS A 94 -7.00 2.80 -3.79
C CYS A 94 -8.50 2.95 -3.97
N ARG A 95 -9.31 2.31 -3.11
CA ARG A 95 -10.78 2.47 -3.13
C ARG A 95 -11.18 3.93 -2.90
N ASN A 96 -10.53 4.61 -1.96
CA ASN A 96 -10.83 6.00 -1.64
C ASN A 96 -10.26 6.98 -2.67
N LEU A 97 -9.04 6.73 -3.17
CA LEU A 97 -8.41 7.57 -4.20
C LEU A 97 -9.23 7.58 -5.50
N LYS A 98 -9.90 6.47 -5.85
CA LYS A 98 -10.78 6.38 -7.03
C LYS A 98 -11.84 7.50 -7.06
N HIS A 99 -12.40 7.84 -5.90
CA HIS A 99 -13.43 8.87 -5.75
C HIS A 99 -12.86 10.25 -5.40
N SER A 100 -11.55 10.36 -5.14
CA SER A 100 -10.88 11.62 -4.87
C SER A 100 -10.77 12.46 -6.14
N HIS A 101 -11.08 13.76 -6.06
CA HIS A 101 -10.75 14.70 -7.12
C HIS A 101 -9.25 14.98 -7.11
N CYS A 102 -8.61 14.89 -8.27
CA CYS A 102 -7.24 15.38 -8.44
C CYS A 102 -7.33 16.87 -8.81
N GLY A 103 -6.47 17.69 -8.21
CA GLY A 103 -6.35 19.11 -8.58
C GLY A 103 -5.96 19.28 -10.05
N THR A 104 -6.14 20.51 -10.55
CA THR A 104 -5.77 20.90 -11.92
C THR A 104 -4.32 21.37 -12.02
N ASP A 105 -3.61 21.49 -10.90
CA ASP A 105 -2.19 21.84 -10.88
C ASP A 105 -1.39 20.81 -11.68
N VAL A 106 -0.56 21.33 -12.58
CA VAL A 106 0.24 20.54 -13.52
C VAL A 106 1.64 20.40 -12.95
N GLU A 107 1.88 19.28 -12.29
CA GLU A 107 3.17 18.85 -11.74
C GLU A 107 3.49 17.48 -12.33
N VAL A 108 3.88 17.47 -13.61
CA VAL A 108 3.96 16.24 -14.40
C VAL A 108 4.94 15.22 -13.84
N VAL A 109 4.60 13.94 -14.01
CA VAL A 109 5.48 12.82 -13.70
C VAL A 109 5.47 11.80 -14.85
N CYS A 110 6.64 11.25 -15.15
CA CYS A 110 6.80 10.14 -16.08
C CYS A 110 6.73 8.82 -15.32
N GLY A 111 5.80 7.94 -15.69
CA GLY A 111 5.71 6.59 -15.14
C GLY A 111 6.73 5.63 -15.77
N SER A 112 7.01 4.52 -15.10
CA SER A 112 7.81 3.41 -15.66
C SER A 112 7.15 2.72 -16.86
N ASP A 113 5.87 2.99 -17.11
CA ASP A 113 5.10 2.61 -18.29
C ASP A 113 5.32 3.53 -19.50
N GLY A 114 6.14 4.59 -19.36
CA GLY A 114 6.39 5.58 -20.42
C GLY A 114 5.24 6.57 -20.61
N ILE A 115 4.26 6.61 -19.68
CA ILE A 115 3.13 7.54 -19.74
C ILE A 115 3.43 8.77 -18.88
N THR A 116 3.14 9.96 -19.43
CA THR A 116 3.16 11.22 -18.67
C THR A 116 1.82 11.43 -17.99
N TYR A 117 1.85 11.61 -16.67
CA TYR A 117 0.68 11.93 -15.85
C TYR A 117 0.74 13.41 -15.46
N ASN A 118 -0.38 14.14 -15.59
CA ASN A 118 -0.40 15.59 -15.33
C ASN A 118 -0.04 15.98 -13.90
N ASN A 119 -0.25 15.06 -12.94
CA ASN A 119 0.20 15.20 -11.56
C ASN A 119 0.31 13.85 -10.87
N LEU A 120 0.92 13.86 -9.67
CA LEU A 120 1.10 12.67 -8.86
C LEU A 120 -0.23 11.99 -8.48
N CYS A 121 -1.32 12.74 -8.28
CA CYS A 121 -2.63 12.14 -7.96
C CYS A 121 -3.14 11.24 -9.09
N LEU A 122 -3.01 11.69 -10.34
CA LEU A 122 -3.39 10.88 -11.52
C LEU A 122 -2.48 9.66 -11.69
N PHE A 123 -1.19 9.82 -11.44
CA PHE A 123 -0.24 8.71 -11.40
C PHE A 123 -0.64 7.66 -10.34
N GLU A 124 -0.98 8.08 -9.13
CA GLU A 124 -1.40 7.18 -8.04
C GLU A 124 -2.71 6.44 -8.37
N LYS A 125 -3.64 7.08 -9.07
CA LYS A 125 -4.86 6.43 -9.58
C LYS A 125 -4.54 5.33 -10.58
N ALA A 126 -3.61 5.57 -11.50
CA ALA A 126 -3.16 4.55 -12.45
C ALA A 126 -2.43 3.40 -11.74
N ARG A 127 -1.59 3.73 -10.75
CA ARG A 127 -0.86 2.75 -9.93
C ARG A 127 -1.78 1.80 -9.18
N CYS A 128 -2.98 2.24 -8.79
CA CYS A 128 -3.99 1.34 -8.21
C CYS A 128 -4.42 0.19 -9.12
N SER A 129 -4.24 0.31 -10.44
CA SER A 129 -4.46 -0.76 -11.42
C SER A 129 -3.15 -1.41 -11.90
N GLN A 130 -2.02 -0.75 -11.68
CA GLN A 130 -0.67 -1.20 -12.07
C GLN A 130 0.26 -1.11 -10.86
N ARG A 131 0.25 -2.13 -10.01
CA ARG A 131 0.88 -2.06 -8.67
C ARG A 131 2.38 -1.80 -8.71
N ASP A 132 3.04 -2.21 -9.79
CA ASP A 132 4.48 -2.06 -10.01
C ASP A 132 4.84 -0.76 -10.77
N LEU A 133 3.84 0.10 -11.06
CA LEU A 133 4.07 1.40 -11.66
C LEU A 133 4.81 2.31 -10.66
N ILE A 134 5.97 2.82 -11.08
CA ILE A 134 6.79 3.74 -10.29
C ILE A 134 7.02 5.04 -11.06
N VAL A 135 7.39 6.10 -10.35
CA VAL A 135 7.81 7.35 -10.98
C VAL A 135 9.21 7.13 -11.53
N ALA A 136 9.36 7.22 -12.85
CA ALA A 136 10.65 7.16 -13.53
C ALA A 136 11.40 8.49 -13.44
N LYS A 137 10.71 9.63 -13.64
CA LYS A 137 11.24 10.99 -13.45
C LYS A 137 10.14 12.00 -13.13
N TYR A 138 10.48 13.06 -12.41
CA TYR A 138 9.61 14.23 -12.15
C TYR A 138 9.70 15.24 -13.32
N ASP A 139 9.31 14.77 -14.51
CA ASP A 139 9.15 15.54 -15.73
C ASP A 139 8.30 14.69 -16.70
N ARG A 140 7.99 15.22 -17.88
CA ARG A 140 7.39 14.42 -18.98
C ARG A 140 8.31 13.27 -19.35
N CYS A 141 7.73 12.17 -19.83
CA CYS A 141 8.48 11.19 -20.61
C CYS A 141 8.98 11.91 -21.87
#